data_AF-A0AAN7VHM0-F1
#
_entry.id   AF-A0AAN7VHM0-F1
#
_cell.length_a   1.000
_cell.length_b   1.000
_cell.length_c   1.000
_cell.angle_alpha   90.00
_cell.angle_beta   90.00
_cell.angle_gamma   90.00
#
_symmetry.space_group_name_H-M   'P 1'
#
loop_
_entity.id
_entity.type
_entity.pdbx_description
1 polymer ?
#
loop_
_entity_poly.entity_id
_entity_poly.type
_entity_poly.pdbx_seq_one_letter_code
_entity_poly.pdbx_strand_id
1 'polypeptide(L)'
;MSASCICLLLLLTLDIQKFRPGIDSPRRVKLTHVWHSLLLYELIILVPLAFGNSLQLTSKELGDKCVVRSSTDVLCRDIVENSIGIVDHMNVALENTSCSAISVTLKHINFKDSKIPRNWLNNLKCKLKELTLENCQVNDISKGAFQSATFNGFNGTLTIVNSDLPVIKRGMFLGLSRLDTLAFRSYTNRYVLEVEESALDGLGSLTTLEMKSFIITSDALIHLTGKNGIPLPNLLTLDLGYNTIDSLPAYAFENAPRLKSLFLHGNTLKHVDVNAFRNNKAIVKLELSKNSLQTLSNGTFSALSQKSTIFLGTNNWNCECTLQWLKDLYMAYESVHINGSLRCEQGGLFEDVDFCSRSNDNPLHYSTMNCETSSTASSQSVESVHSVRVTIQNINFSLKVEELETEPLQVKIVIGNLSNRDGHFLMWFKSDNKSANGCVILHEDVVYISNLERNSTYTFNVIRQNETLVSPKATFGLTTNLSGSKERGF
;
A
#
# COMPACT_ATOMS: atom_id res chain seq x y z
N MET A 1 56.22 1.81 4.61
CA MET A 1 57.38 1.99 5.53
C MET A 1 57.04 1.34 6.86
N SER A 2 57.98 0.58 7.42
CA SER A 2 57.80 -0.39 8.50
C SER A 2 57.40 0.22 9.84
N ALA A 3 56.83 -0.62 10.71
CA ALA A 3 56.32 -0.40 12.07
C ALA A 3 57.29 0.21 13.11
N SER A 4 58.37 0.84 12.66
CA SER A 4 59.45 1.39 13.49
C SER A 4 59.15 2.81 14.00
N CYS A 5 58.19 3.55 13.42
CA CYS A 5 57.85 4.92 13.86
C CYS A 5 56.86 4.98 15.04
N ILE A 6 56.07 3.93 15.28
CA ILE A 6 55.03 3.95 16.33
C ILE A 6 55.65 3.76 17.73
N CYS A 7 56.82 3.11 17.84
CA CYS A 7 57.51 2.94 19.13
C CYS A 7 58.12 4.23 19.70
N LEU A 8 58.46 5.23 18.87
CA LEU A 8 59.09 6.46 19.38
C LEU A 8 58.07 7.43 20.03
N LEU A 9 56.80 7.39 19.61
CA LEU A 9 55.75 8.27 20.13
C LEU A 9 55.19 7.80 21.50
N LEU A 10 55.26 6.50 21.80
CA LEU A 10 54.79 5.94 23.07
C LEU A 10 55.79 6.11 24.24
N LEU A 11 57.07 6.37 23.94
CA LEU A 11 58.10 6.59 24.97
C LEU A 11 58.12 8.03 25.52
N LEU A 12 57.51 9.00 24.81
CA LEU A 12 57.48 10.41 25.25
C LEU A 12 56.27 10.77 26.12
N THR A 13 55.26 9.89 26.24
CA THR A 13 54.05 10.16 27.02
C THR A 13 54.03 9.54 28.42
N LEU A 14 55.05 8.76 28.80
CA LEU A 14 55.09 8.04 30.08
C LEU A 14 55.78 8.79 31.23
N ASP A 15 56.28 10.00 31.02
CA ASP A 15 57.03 10.77 32.05
C ASP A 15 56.26 11.97 32.63
N ILE A 16 54.91 11.93 32.63
CA ILE A 16 54.05 13.00 33.17
C ILE A 16 53.01 12.44 34.16
N GLN A 17 53.42 11.60 35.12
CA GLN A 17 52.52 11.15 36.21
C GLN A 17 53.11 11.19 37.62
N LYS A 18 54.07 12.06 37.91
CA LYS A 18 54.45 12.35 39.30
C LYS A 18 54.70 13.83 39.55
N PHE A 19 53.66 14.61 39.84
CA PHE A 19 53.79 15.79 40.69
C PHE A 19 52.43 16.16 41.34
N ARG A 20 52.35 16.09 42.68
CA ARG A 20 51.23 16.60 43.50
C ARG A 20 51.39 18.13 43.68
N PRO A 21 50.30 18.91 43.86
CA PRO A 21 50.40 20.35 44.08
C PRO A 21 50.49 20.69 45.57
N GLY A 22 51.28 21.71 45.90
CA GLY A 22 51.35 22.29 47.24
C GLY A 22 52.02 23.67 47.25
N ILE A 23 51.20 24.67 47.60
CA ILE A 23 51.51 25.96 48.24
C ILE A 23 51.81 27.18 47.34
N ASP A 24 51.06 28.24 47.65
CA ASP A 24 50.99 29.58 47.09
C ASP A 24 52.15 30.54 47.45
N SER A 25 52.55 31.34 46.44
CA SER A 25 52.96 32.77 46.49
C SER A 25 54.41 33.16 46.93
N PRO A 26 54.89 34.40 46.63
CA PRO A 26 55.56 34.69 45.37
C PRO A 26 56.90 35.44 45.54
N ARG A 27 57.93 35.15 44.73
CA ARG A 27 59.02 36.11 44.42
C ARG A 27 59.76 35.74 43.12
N ARG A 28 59.84 36.74 42.23
CA ARG A 28 60.35 36.75 40.85
C ARG A 28 61.83 36.39 40.77
N VAL A 29 62.27 35.64 39.74
CA VAL A 29 63.41 35.99 38.85
C VAL A 29 63.29 35.33 37.44
N LYS A 30 63.09 36.21 36.45
CA LYS A 30 63.58 36.33 35.04
C LYS A 30 63.81 35.12 34.08
N LEU A 31 63.16 35.29 32.91
CA LEU A 31 63.61 35.09 31.51
C LEU A 31 64.39 33.81 31.13
N THR A 32 63.66 32.76 30.73
CA THR A 32 64.11 31.76 29.72
C THR A 32 62.96 31.17 28.86
N HIS A 33 61.80 31.82 28.80
CA HIS A 33 60.65 31.34 28.00
C HIS A 33 60.43 32.14 26.71
N VAL A 34 61.30 31.97 25.71
CA VAL A 34 60.96 32.35 24.31
C VAL A 34 61.45 31.33 23.26
N TRP A 35 62.27 30.34 23.61
CA TRP A 35 62.84 29.41 22.61
C TRP A 35 62.10 28.08 22.39
N HIS A 36 60.98 27.84 23.09
CA HIS A 36 60.19 26.61 22.91
C HIS A 36 58.90 26.79 22.09
N SER A 37 58.57 28.01 21.68
CA SER A 37 57.31 28.32 20.97
C SER A 37 57.48 28.37 19.43
N LEU A 38 58.71 28.40 18.92
CA LEU A 38 58.98 28.51 17.48
C LEU A 38 59.15 27.14 16.79
N LEU A 39 59.56 26.09 17.50
CA LEU A 39 59.69 24.74 16.92
C LEU A 39 58.35 24.00 16.75
N LEU A 40 57.31 24.40 17.50
CA LEU A 40 55.96 23.84 17.34
C LEU A 40 55.19 24.45 16.16
N TYR A 41 55.50 25.70 15.78
CA TYR A 41 54.83 26.35 14.64
C TYR A 41 55.38 25.91 13.29
N GLU A 42 56.68 25.57 13.17
CA GLU A 42 57.22 25.02 11.92
C GLU A 42 56.79 23.56 11.66
N LEU A 43 56.56 22.77 12.71
CA LEU A 43 56.01 21.42 12.58
C LEU A 43 54.51 21.42 12.19
N ILE A 44 53.74 22.45 12.55
CA ILE A 44 52.32 22.55 12.18
C ILE A 44 52.14 23.11 10.75
N ILE A 45 53.10 23.88 10.23
CA ILE A 45 53.05 24.43 8.87
C ILE A 45 53.67 23.48 7.82
N LEU A 46 54.56 22.57 8.20
CA LEU A 46 55.16 21.59 7.28
C LEU A 46 54.36 20.28 7.13
N VAL A 47 53.47 19.95 8.07
CA VAL A 47 52.61 18.76 7.95
C VAL A 47 51.58 18.89 6.80
N PRO A 48 50.97 20.05 6.50
CA PRO A 48 50.11 20.18 5.32
C PRO A 48 50.85 20.19 3.97
N LEU A 49 52.17 20.47 3.95
CA LEU A 49 52.95 20.54 2.71
C LEU A 49 53.67 19.24 2.36
N ALA A 50 53.95 18.37 3.34
CA ALA A 50 54.49 17.02 3.10
C ALA A 50 53.40 15.94 2.89
N PHE A 51 52.15 16.23 3.26
CA PHE A 51 50.99 15.33 3.06
C PHE A 51 50.09 15.76 1.90
N GLY A 52 50.64 16.52 0.94
CA GLY A 52 49.99 16.82 -0.36
C GLY A 52 49.99 15.62 -1.33
N ASN A 53 50.53 14.48 -0.93
CA ASN A 53 50.27 13.22 -1.61
C ASN A 53 48.97 12.66 -1.05
N SER A 54 47.95 12.59 -1.91
CA SER A 54 46.92 11.57 -1.81
C SER A 54 47.55 10.30 -1.25
N LEU A 55 47.12 9.85 -0.07
CA LEU A 55 47.30 8.46 0.31
C LEU A 55 46.62 7.66 -0.79
N GLN A 56 47.36 7.32 -1.83
CA GLN A 56 47.01 6.25 -2.75
C GLN A 56 47.11 4.99 -1.91
N LEU A 57 46.03 4.71 -1.19
CA LEU A 57 45.77 3.38 -0.68
C LEU A 57 45.91 2.45 -1.88
N THR A 58 46.75 1.44 -1.72
CA THR A 58 47.05 0.53 -2.81
C THR A 58 45.78 -0.21 -3.22
N SER A 59 45.64 -0.61 -4.49
CA SER A 59 44.46 -1.37 -4.98
C SER A 59 44.16 -2.62 -4.13
N LYS A 60 45.18 -3.14 -3.42
CA LYS A 60 45.09 -4.25 -2.48
C LYS A 60 44.45 -3.89 -1.12
N GLU A 61 44.50 -2.63 -0.68
CA GLU A 61 43.88 -2.17 0.57
C GLU A 61 42.39 -1.79 0.40
N LEU A 62 41.96 -1.35 -0.79
CA LEU A 62 40.54 -1.15 -1.11
C LEU A 62 39.86 -2.39 -1.71
N GLY A 63 40.60 -3.23 -2.44
CA GLY A 63 40.06 -4.23 -3.37
C GLY A 63 39.37 -5.45 -2.75
N ASP A 64 39.42 -5.64 -1.43
CA ASP A 64 38.82 -6.83 -0.80
C ASP A 64 37.34 -6.65 -0.44
N LYS A 65 36.86 -5.41 -0.38
CA LYS A 65 35.48 -5.10 0.05
C LYS A 65 34.46 -5.19 -1.07
N CYS A 66 34.88 -4.97 -2.31
CA CYS A 66 34.08 -5.11 -3.51
C CYS A 66 34.74 -6.11 -4.46
N VAL A 67 34.00 -7.13 -4.88
CA VAL A 67 34.49 -8.20 -5.75
C VAL A 67 33.59 -8.33 -6.97
N VAL A 68 34.21 -8.41 -8.15
CA VAL A 68 33.54 -8.72 -9.42
C VAL A 68 33.32 -10.23 -9.49
N ARG A 69 32.06 -10.68 -9.40
CA ARG A 69 31.68 -12.10 -9.44
C ARG A 69 31.57 -12.64 -10.87
N SER A 70 31.22 -11.77 -11.80
CA SER A 70 31.14 -12.04 -13.25
C SER A 70 31.41 -10.75 -14.02
N SER A 71 31.49 -10.78 -15.35
CA SER A 71 31.75 -9.59 -16.17
C SER A 71 30.81 -8.40 -15.94
N THR A 72 29.68 -8.60 -15.27
CA THR A 72 28.68 -7.55 -14.99
C THR A 72 28.18 -7.52 -13.55
N ASP A 73 28.59 -8.44 -12.66
CA ASP A 73 28.07 -8.51 -11.28
C ASP A 73 29.15 -8.10 -10.27
N VAL A 74 28.86 -7.06 -9.48
CA VAL A 74 29.72 -6.52 -8.44
C VAL A 74 29.05 -6.72 -7.08
N LEU A 75 29.77 -7.35 -6.17
CA LEU A 75 29.33 -7.50 -4.79
C LEU A 75 30.25 -6.72 -3.87
N CYS A 76 29.68 -5.82 -3.07
CA CYS A 76 30.38 -5.15 -1.98
C CYS A 76 29.82 -5.58 -0.63
N ARG A 77 30.69 -5.80 0.36
CA ARG A 77 30.28 -6.17 1.72
C ARG A 77 31.02 -5.41 2.81
N ASP A 78 30.35 -5.22 3.93
CA ASP A 78 30.94 -4.81 5.22
C ASP A 78 31.79 -3.52 5.09
N ILE A 79 31.24 -2.53 4.39
CA ILE A 79 31.81 -1.18 4.21
C ILE A 79 31.12 -0.24 5.19
N VAL A 80 31.90 0.65 5.81
CA VAL A 80 31.39 1.69 6.72
C VAL A 80 31.63 3.06 6.06
N GLU A 81 30.58 3.84 5.84
CA GLU A 81 30.61 5.06 5.02
C GLU A 81 31.29 6.28 5.71
N ASN A 82 31.92 6.07 6.87
CA ASN A 82 32.82 7.03 7.52
C ASN A 82 34.30 6.84 7.11
N SER A 83 34.56 5.85 6.25
CA SER A 83 35.87 5.53 5.67
C SER A 83 35.94 5.97 4.21
N ILE A 84 36.73 5.26 3.39
CA ILE A 84 36.82 5.48 1.95
C ILE A 84 35.42 5.29 1.33
N GLY A 85 35.05 6.11 0.34
CA GLY A 85 33.72 6.11 -0.23
C GLY A 85 33.39 4.76 -0.88
N ILE A 86 32.15 4.29 -0.75
CA ILE A 86 31.71 3.02 -1.36
C ILE A 86 31.99 2.97 -2.87
N VAL A 87 31.87 4.12 -3.54
CA VAL A 87 32.18 4.29 -4.96
C VAL A 87 33.65 4.03 -5.26
N ASP A 88 34.57 4.40 -4.36
CA ASP A 88 36.00 4.19 -4.57
C ASP A 88 36.32 2.69 -4.56
N HIS A 89 35.77 1.94 -3.60
CA HIS A 89 35.88 0.48 -3.57
C HIS A 89 35.33 -0.17 -4.84
N MET A 90 34.17 0.29 -5.30
CA MET A 90 33.57 -0.20 -6.55
C MET A 90 34.44 0.12 -7.77
N ASN A 91 34.94 1.36 -7.87
CA ASN A 91 35.71 1.82 -9.02
C ASN A 91 37.09 1.16 -9.12
N VAL A 92 37.68 0.73 -8.00
CA VAL A 92 38.89 -0.11 -7.95
C VAL A 92 38.58 -1.52 -8.44
N ALA A 93 37.48 -2.13 -7.93
CA ALA A 93 37.06 -3.46 -8.37
C ALA A 93 36.76 -3.50 -9.89
N LEU A 94 36.29 -2.37 -10.45
CA LEU A 94 35.89 -2.23 -11.84
C LEU A 94 37.01 -1.82 -12.81
N GLU A 95 38.26 -1.67 -12.36
CA GLU A 95 39.36 -1.13 -13.19
C GLU A 95 39.61 -1.91 -14.49
N ASN A 96 39.41 -3.23 -14.45
CA ASN A 96 39.68 -4.12 -15.58
C ASN A 96 38.39 -4.71 -16.20
N THR A 97 37.24 -4.09 -15.95
CA THR A 97 35.93 -4.59 -16.41
C THR A 97 35.39 -3.78 -17.60
N SER A 98 34.77 -4.44 -18.57
CA SER A 98 34.07 -3.77 -19.67
C SER A 98 32.74 -3.18 -19.14
N CYS A 99 32.74 -1.88 -18.80
CA CYS A 99 31.60 -1.13 -18.24
C CYS A 99 30.36 -1.01 -19.17
N SER A 100 29.78 -2.12 -19.62
CA SER A 100 28.64 -2.12 -20.56
C SER A 100 27.28 -1.92 -19.87
N ALA A 101 27.10 -2.47 -18.67
CA ALA A 101 26.16 -2.09 -17.61
C ALA A 101 26.32 -3.12 -16.48
N ILE A 102 26.29 -2.70 -15.21
CA ILE A 102 26.61 -3.59 -14.08
C ILE A 102 25.43 -3.77 -13.12
N SER A 103 25.31 -4.96 -12.56
CA SER A 103 24.51 -5.26 -11.38
C SER A 103 25.37 -5.09 -10.14
N VAL A 104 24.90 -4.32 -9.17
CA VAL A 104 25.62 -4.04 -7.93
C VAL A 104 24.80 -4.55 -6.75
N THR A 105 25.40 -5.44 -5.96
CA THR A 105 24.86 -5.88 -4.67
C THR A 105 25.69 -5.32 -3.54
N LEU A 106 25.06 -4.54 -2.68
CA LEU A 106 25.64 -3.95 -1.49
C LEU A 106 25.07 -4.67 -0.28
N LYS A 107 25.92 -5.34 0.50
CA LYS A 107 25.49 -6.16 1.63
C LYS A 107 26.14 -5.71 2.94
N HIS A 108 25.34 -5.49 3.98
CA HIS A 108 25.83 -5.01 5.28
C HIS A 108 26.64 -3.71 5.18
N ILE A 109 26.20 -2.77 4.34
CA ILE A 109 26.79 -1.44 4.30
C ILE A 109 26.26 -0.65 5.48
N ASN A 110 27.17 -0.12 6.29
CA ASN A 110 26.83 0.74 7.41
C ASN A 110 26.90 2.20 6.95
N PHE A 111 25.74 2.73 6.55
CA PHE A 111 25.57 4.14 6.20
C PHE A 111 25.70 5.01 7.45
N LYS A 112 26.35 6.15 7.33
CA LYS A 112 26.43 7.11 8.44
C LYS A 112 25.01 7.53 8.85
N ASP A 113 24.75 7.51 10.16
CA ASP A 113 23.44 7.82 10.74
C ASP A 113 22.30 6.90 10.21
N SER A 114 22.64 5.71 9.71
CA SER A 114 21.72 4.75 9.06
C SER A 114 20.98 5.33 7.85
N LYS A 115 21.53 6.37 7.23
CA LYS A 115 20.87 7.17 6.20
C LYS A 115 21.64 7.16 4.90
N ILE A 116 20.98 6.84 3.79
CA ILE A 116 21.59 6.99 2.46
C ILE A 116 21.72 8.49 2.16
N PRO A 117 22.95 9.03 1.97
CA PRO A 117 23.15 10.44 1.75
C PRO A 117 22.83 10.85 0.32
N ARG A 118 22.74 12.17 0.09
CA ARG A 118 22.60 12.73 -1.26
C ARG A 118 23.81 12.33 -2.11
N ASN A 119 23.56 11.96 -3.37
CA ASN A 119 24.61 11.68 -4.36
C ASN A 119 25.64 10.60 -3.95
N TRP A 120 25.27 9.67 -3.07
CA TRP A 120 26.17 8.65 -2.50
C TRP A 120 26.86 7.72 -3.52
N LEU A 121 26.27 7.49 -4.70
CA LEU A 121 26.89 6.76 -5.83
C LEU A 121 27.42 7.66 -6.95
N ASN A 122 27.69 8.94 -6.68
CA ASN A 122 28.23 9.84 -7.71
C ASN A 122 29.60 9.37 -8.20
N ASN A 123 29.90 9.60 -9.48
CA ASN A 123 31.16 9.21 -10.15
C ASN A 123 31.43 7.70 -10.27
N LEU A 124 30.40 6.86 -10.17
CA LEU A 124 30.53 5.45 -10.54
C LEU A 124 30.88 5.34 -12.04
N LYS A 125 31.98 4.65 -12.36
CA LYS A 125 32.49 4.56 -13.74
C LYS A 125 31.53 3.85 -14.70
N CYS A 126 30.85 2.81 -14.23
CA CYS A 126 29.95 2.01 -15.06
C CYS A 126 28.48 2.41 -14.85
N LYS A 127 27.66 2.23 -15.88
CA LYS A 127 26.20 2.38 -15.77
C LYS A 127 25.59 1.27 -14.93
N LEU A 128 24.57 1.59 -14.15
CA LEU A 128 23.80 0.62 -13.40
C LEU A 128 22.75 -0.07 -14.28
N LYS A 129 22.69 -1.40 -14.17
CA LYS A 129 21.58 -2.25 -14.62
C LYS A 129 20.72 -2.64 -13.43
N GLU A 130 21.32 -3.02 -12.31
CA GLU A 130 20.61 -3.39 -11.10
C GLU A 130 21.37 -2.86 -9.88
N LEU A 131 20.64 -2.47 -8.84
CA LEU A 131 21.19 -2.06 -7.56
C LEU A 131 20.40 -2.73 -6.45
N THR A 132 21.07 -3.56 -5.65
CA THR A 132 20.49 -4.25 -4.50
C THR A 132 21.16 -3.78 -3.22
N LEU A 133 20.35 -3.30 -2.27
CA LEU A 133 20.76 -2.99 -0.90
C LEU A 133 20.26 -4.10 0.02
N GLU A 134 21.14 -4.95 0.53
CA GLU A 134 20.78 -6.09 1.37
C GLU A 134 21.32 -5.91 2.79
N ASN A 135 20.43 -5.96 3.79
CA ASN A 135 20.79 -5.88 5.21
C ASN A 135 21.66 -4.65 5.54
N CYS A 136 21.42 -3.51 4.89
CA CYS A 136 22.21 -2.28 5.08
C CYS A 136 21.71 -1.40 6.24
N GLN A 137 20.75 -1.89 7.05
CA GLN A 137 20.19 -1.20 8.22
C GLN A 137 19.78 0.25 7.94
N VAL A 138 19.25 0.50 6.73
CA VAL A 138 18.85 1.84 6.28
C VAL A 138 17.52 2.21 6.93
N ASN A 139 17.49 3.32 7.66
CA ASN A 139 16.28 3.87 8.29
C ASN A 139 15.72 5.10 7.55
N ASP A 140 16.53 5.74 6.71
CA ASP A 140 16.14 6.94 5.95
C ASP A 140 16.90 7.01 4.62
N ILE A 141 16.25 7.55 3.61
CA ILE A 141 16.83 7.83 2.30
C ILE A 141 16.68 9.32 2.06
N SER A 142 17.81 10.02 1.95
CA SER A 142 17.79 11.46 1.74
C SER A 142 17.08 11.83 0.45
N LYS A 143 16.26 12.88 0.47
CA LYS A 143 15.84 13.57 -0.76
C LYS A 143 17.10 13.94 -1.56
N GLY A 144 17.23 13.43 -2.78
CA GLY A 144 18.42 13.61 -3.62
C GLY A 144 19.46 12.47 -3.54
N ALA A 145 19.16 11.37 -2.85
CA ALA A 145 20.01 10.16 -2.87
C ALA A 145 20.23 9.63 -4.29
N PHE A 146 19.20 9.72 -5.15
CA PHE A 146 19.21 9.19 -6.52
C PHE A 146 19.27 10.27 -7.61
N GLN A 147 19.78 11.47 -7.31
CA GLN A 147 19.83 12.59 -8.26
C GLN A 147 21.20 12.79 -8.93
N SER A 148 22.16 11.89 -8.70
CA SER A 148 23.49 11.97 -9.33
C SER A 148 23.45 11.48 -10.79
N ALA A 149 24.49 11.82 -11.56
CA ALA A 149 24.62 11.41 -12.96
C ALA A 149 24.59 9.89 -13.16
N THR A 150 24.97 9.11 -12.13
CA THR A 150 24.92 7.64 -12.13
C THR A 150 23.50 7.10 -12.33
N PHE A 151 22.48 7.79 -11.82
CA PHE A 151 21.09 7.38 -11.92
C PHE A 151 20.37 7.98 -13.15
N ASN A 152 21.03 8.90 -13.87
CA ASN A 152 20.48 9.46 -15.09
C ASN A 152 20.32 8.37 -16.15
N GLY A 153 19.06 8.05 -16.46
CA GLY A 153 18.72 7.00 -17.41
C GLY A 153 18.80 5.58 -16.84
N PHE A 154 18.95 5.43 -15.53
CA PHE A 154 18.87 4.12 -14.86
C PHE A 154 17.47 3.53 -15.05
N ASN A 155 17.40 2.48 -15.88
CA ASN A 155 16.16 1.86 -16.35
C ASN A 155 16.04 0.38 -15.99
N GLY A 156 16.69 -0.02 -14.90
CA GLY A 156 16.61 -1.38 -14.41
C GLY A 156 15.98 -1.45 -13.03
N THR A 157 16.60 -2.22 -12.15
CA THR A 157 15.97 -2.63 -10.89
C THR A 157 16.67 -2.05 -9.67
N LEU A 158 15.91 -1.38 -8.80
CA LEU A 158 16.32 -1.04 -7.44
C LEU A 158 15.65 -2.01 -6.47
N THR A 159 16.44 -2.80 -5.75
CA THR A 159 15.93 -3.71 -4.71
C THR A 159 16.46 -3.28 -3.34
N ILE A 160 15.56 -3.14 -2.37
CA ILE A 160 15.88 -2.91 -0.96
C ILE A 160 15.42 -4.13 -0.17
N VAL A 161 16.38 -4.84 0.43
CA VAL A 161 16.17 -6.09 1.16
C VAL A 161 16.53 -5.91 2.63
N ASN A 162 15.61 -6.30 3.53
CA ASN A 162 15.80 -6.26 4.99
C ASN A 162 16.38 -4.91 5.45
N SER A 163 15.70 -3.82 5.08
CA SER A 163 16.01 -2.48 5.59
C SER A 163 14.96 -2.06 6.61
N ASP A 164 15.41 -1.35 7.63
CA ASP A 164 14.60 -0.88 8.75
C ASP A 164 13.93 0.47 8.40
N LEU A 165 13.40 0.61 7.18
CA LEU A 165 12.70 1.81 6.74
C LEU A 165 11.33 1.86 7.40
N PRO A 166 11.05 2.83 8.29
CA PRO A 166 9.75 2.92 8.96
C PRO A 166 8.71 3.61 8.08
N VAL A 167 9.14 4.48 7.16
CA VAL A 167 8.25 5.26 6.29
C VAL A 167 8.89 5.47 4.92
N ILE A 168 8.09 5.35 3.86
CA ILE A 168 8.43 5.84 2.52
C ILE A 168 7.97 7.29 2.40
N LYS A 169 8.94 8.20 2.40
CA LYS A 169 8.69 9.65 2.35
C LYS A 169 8.61 10.18 0.93
N ARG A 170 7.85 11.26 0.76
CA ARG A 170 7.81 12.01 -0.48
C ARG A 170 9.21 12.48 -0.88
N GLY A 171 9.57 12.16 -2.11
CA GLY A 171 10.80 12.62 -2.72
C GLY A 171 12.04 11.77 -2.46
N MET A 172 11.89 10.63 -1.77
CA MET A 172 12.96 9.63 -1.61
C MET A 172 13.49 9.12 -2.96
N PHE A 173 12.62 8.97 -3.96
CA PHE A 173 12.94 8.39 -5.27
C PHE A 173 13.12 9.41 -6.40
N LEU A 174 13.21 10.71 -6.07
CA LEU A 174 13.45 11.73 -7.11
C LEU A 174 14.78 11.45 -7.81
N GLY A 175 14.75 11.50 -9.15
CA GLY A 175 15.88 11.17 -10.02
C GLY A 175 15.78 9.79 -10.67
N LEU A 176 14.92 8.90 -10.16
CA LEU A 176 14.69 7.55 -10.70
C LEU A 176 13.62 7.54 -11.82
N SER A 177 13.61 8.56 -12.68
CA SER A 177 12.52 8.79 -13.65
C SER A 177 12.37 7.72 -14.73
N ARG A 178 13.42 6.93 -14.97
CA ARG A 178 13.43 5.83 -15.94
C ARG A 178 13.40 4.45 -15.31
N LEU A 179 13.38 4.36 -13.97
CA LEU A 179 13.45 3.09 -13.26
C LEU A 179 12.30 2.18 -13.71
N ASP A 180 12.64 0.93 -14.02
CA ASP A 180 11.68 -0.06 -14.49
C ASP A 180 11.04 -0.79 -13.30
N THR A 181 11.87 -1.27 -12.38
CA THR A 181 11.42 -2.08 -11.24
C THR A 181 11.92 -1.50 -9.91
N LEU A 182 10.99 -1.34 -8.98
CA LEU A 182 11.26 -1.01 -7.58
C LEU A 182 10.77 -2.16 -6.71
N ALA A 183 11.67 -2.74 -5.93
CA ALA A 183 11.36 -3.90 -5.10
C ALA A 183 11.79 -3.68 -3.64
N PHE A 184 10.86 -3.91 -2.74
CA PHE A 184 11.06 -4.00 -1.30
C PHE A 184 10.79 -5.44 -0.88
N ARG A 185 11.82 -6.12 -0.35
CA ARG A 185 11.67 -7.45 0.27
C ARG A 185 12.12 -7.45 1.73
N SER A 186 11.34 -8.01 2.64
CA SER A 186 11.81 -8.20 4.00
C SER A 186 11.47 -9.58 4.54
N TYR A 187 12.40 -10.15 5.30
CA TYR A 187 12.26 -11.43 5.98
C TYR A 187 12.31 -11.28 7.51
N THR A 188 12.66 -10.08 7.97
CA THR A 188 12.93 -9.79 9.39
C THR A 188 12.24 -8.53 9.88
N ASN A 189 11.58 -7.76 9.00
CA ASN A 189 10.99 -6.48 9.41
C ASN A 189 9.84 -6.71 10.39
N ARG A 190 9.87 -5.94 11.47
CA ARG A 190 8.88 -5.95 12.55
C ARG A 190 8.04 -4.69 12.60
N TYR A 191 8.33 -3.74 11.71
CA TYR A 191 7.67 -2.43 11.67
C TYR A 191 6.66 -2.39 10.54
N VAL A 192 5.53 -1.74 10.84
CA VAL A 192 4.56 -1.32 9.83
C VAL A 192 5.23 -0.28 8.96
N LEU A 193 5.22 -0.48 7.64
CA LEU A 193 5.75 0.49 6.70
C LEU A 193 4.67 1.54 6.41
N GLU A 194 4.88 2.75 6.89
CA GLU A 194 4.04 3.90 6.54
C GLU A 194 4.41 4.43 5.16
N VAL A 195 3.44 5.04 4.46
CA VAL A 195 3.63 5.63 3.14
C VAL A 195 3.03 7.02 3.13
N GLU A 196 3.85 8.03 2.86
CA GLU A 196 3.36 9.41 2.74
C GLU A 196 2.56 9.63 1.44
N GLU A 197 1.75 10.67 1.40
CA GLU A 197 1.12 11.13 0.16
C GLU A 197 2.16 11.41 -0.92
N SER A 198 1.89 10.90 -2.12
CA SER A 198 2.80 11.03 -3.27
C SER A 198 4.22 10.49 -3.00
N ALA A 199 4.37 9.49 -2.13
CA ALA A 199 5.67 8.89 -1.79
C ALA A 199 6.48 8.39 -3.00
N LEU A 200 5.79 7.92 -4.05
CA LEU A 200 6.38 7.36 -5.27
C LEU A 200 6.72 8.44 -6.34
N ASP A 201 6.63 9.72 -5.99
CA ASP A 201 7.01 10.82 -6.89
C ASP A 201 8.44 10.65 -7.44
N GLY A 202 8.59 10.89 -8.74
CA GLY A 202 9.82 10.65 -9.49
C GLY A 202 9.91 9.31 -10.22
N LEU A 203 8.95 8.38 -10.05
CA LEU A 203 8.97 7.03 -10.67
C LEU A 203 8.09 6.91 -11.93
N GLY A 204 8.19 7.87 -12.86
CA GLY A 204 7.26 7.99 -14.01
C GLY A 204 7.30 6.85 -15.04
N SER A 205 8.37 6.05 -15.11
CA SER A 205 8.50 4.90 -16.02
C SER A 205 8.31 3.54 -15.36
N LEU A 206 7.95 3.50 -14.07
CA LEU A 206 7.85 2.26 -13.31
C LEU A 206 6.86 1.29 -13.94
N THR A 207 7.33 0.07 -14.21
CA THR A 207 6.51 -1.03 -14.77
C THR A 207 6.18 -2.07 -13.70
N THR A 208 7.06 -2.24 -12.71
CA THR A 208 6.90 -3.23 -11.64
C THR A 208 7.17 -2.61 -10.27
N LEU A 209 6.21 -2.76 -9.38
CA LEU A 209 6.34 -2.41 -7.97
C LEU A 209 6.13 -3.67 -7.13
N GLU A 210 7.16 -4.08 -6.40
CA GLU A 210 7.08 -5.19 -5.44
C GLU A 210 7.28 -4.64 -4.03
N MET A 211 6.33 -4.90 -3.15
CA MET A 211 6.49 -4.64 -1.71
C MET A 211 6.00 -5.87 -0.95
N LYS A 212 6.90 -6.82 -0.73
CA LYS A 212 6.56 -8.13 -0.15
C LYS A 212 7.10 -8.25 1.26
N SER A 213 6.25 -8.71 2.17
CA SER A 213 6.63 -9.02 3.56
C SER A 213 7.14 -7.80 4.35
N PHE A 214 6.55 -6.63 4.09
CA PHE A 214 6.94 -5.35 4.69
C PHE A 214 5.92 -4.78 5.70
N ILE A 215 4.89 -5.56 6.06
CA ILE A 215 3.77 -5.12 6.93
C ILE A 215 3.16 -3.81 6.39
N ILE A 216 2.48 -3.93 5.25
CA ILE A 216 1.72 -2.85 4.61
C ILE A 216 0.26 -2.95 5.04
N THR A 217 -0.33 -1.82 5.44
CA THR A 217 -1.75 -1.71 5.83
C THR A 217 -2.61 -1.21 4.66
N SER A 218 -3.92 -1.29 4.83
CA SER A 218 -4.90 -0.79 3.85
C SER A 218 -4.78 0.72 3.61
N ASP A 219 -4.37 1.50 4.62
CA ASP A 219 -4.13 2.95 4.47
C ASP A 219 -2.97 3.24 3.51
N ALA A 220 -1.89 2.45 3.58
CA ALA A 220 -0.75 2.63 2.70
C ALA A 220 -1.12 2.42 1.21
N LEU A 221 -2.11 1.57 0.88
CA LEU A 221 -2.60 1.42 -0.49
C LEU A 221 -3.12 2.74 -1.08
N ILE A 222 -3.80 3.54 -0.28
CA ILE A 222 -4.37 4.83 -0.71
C ILE A 222 -3.25 5.78 -1.16
N HIS A 223 -2.09 5.70 -0.52
CA HIS A 223 -0.91 6.51 -0.82
C HIS A 223 -0.01 5.92 -1.91
N LEU A 224 -0.05 4.60 -2.14
CA LEU A 224 0.70 3.94 -3.20
C LEU A 224 0.00 4.04 -4.57
N THR A 225 -1.29 3.67 -4.62
CA THR A 225 -2.03 3.49 -5.89
C THR A 225 -3.48 4.00 -5.87
N GLY A 226 -4.01 4.37 -4.71
CA GLY A 226 -5.33 5.02 -4.58
C GLY A 226 -5.26 6.54 -4.71
N LYS A 227 -6.31 7.24 -4.26
CA LYS A 227 -6.50 8.70 -4.41
C LYS A 227 -5.35 9.61 -3.97
N ASN A 228 -4.53 9.19 -2.99
CA ASN A 228 -3.42 9.98 -2.46
C ASN A 228 -2.06 9.59 -3.09
N GLY A 229 -2.08 8.64 -4.03
CA GLY A 229 -0.93 8.26 -4.83
C GLY A 229 -0.68 9.20 -5.99
N ILE A 230 0.46 9.01 -6.65
CA ILE A 230 0.76 9.63 -7.94
C ILE A 230 0.29 8.72 -9.09
N PRO A 231 -0.06 9.27 -10.26
CA PRO A 231 -0.30 8.46 -11.44
C PRO A 231 0.93 7.63 -11.81
N LEU A 232 0.74 6.31 -11.94
CA LEU A 232 1.72 5.34 -12.39
C LEU A 232 1.25 4.75 -13.73
N PRO A 233 1.29 5.55 -14.82
CA PRO A 233 0.63 5.21 -16.09
C PRO A 233 1.27 4.03 -16.81
N ASN A 234 2.44 3.57 -16.38
CA ASN A 234 3.16 2.45 -16.98
C ASN A 234 3.19 1.20 -16.10
N LEU A 235 2.62 1.26 -14.89
CA LEU A 235 2.67 0.14 -13.96
C LEU A 235 1.84 -1.03 -14.50
N LEU A 236 2.50 -2.17 -14.69
CA LEU A 236 1.92 -3.41 -15.20
C LEU A 236 1.80 -4.45 -14.10
N THR A 237 2.73 -4.47 -13.15
CA THR A 237 2.78 -5.47 -12.09
C THR A 237 2.86 -4.79 -10.73
N LEU A 238 1.93 -5.15 -9.85
CA LEU A 238 1.93 -4.77 -8.44
C LEU A 238 1.91 -6.03 -7.58
N ASP A 239 2.98 -6.29 -6.85
CA ASP A 239 3.07 -7.39 -5.90
C ASP A 239 3.09 -6.85 -4.46
N LEU A 240 1.98 -7.08 -3.76
CA LEU A 240 1.76 -6.77 -2.35
C LEU A 240 1.50 -8.04 -1.53
N GLY A 241 2.00 -9.18 -2.00
CA GLY A 241 1.82 -10.46 -1.32
C GLY A 241 2.50 -10.50 0.04
N TYR A 242 1.93 -11.31 0.94
CA TYR A 242 2.44 -11.55 2.29
C TYR A 242 2.62 -10.27 3.14
N ASN A 243 1.67 -9.34 3.06
CA ASN A 243 1.57 -8.18 3.96
C ASN A 243 0.39 -8.36 4.93
N THR A 244 -0.11 -7.26 5.51
CA THR A 244 -1.20 -7.25 6.50
C THR A 244 -2.37 -6.38 6.05
N ILE A 245 -2.62 -6.34 4.74
CA ILE A 245 -3.74 -5.59 4.15
C ILE A 245 -5.02 -6.32 4.54
N ASP A 246 -5.99 -5.61 5.13
CA ASP A 246 -7.23 -6.19 5.65
C ASP A 246 -8.48 -5.81 4.84
N SER A 247 -8.38 -4.77 4.01
CA SER A 247 -9.46 -4.26 3.20
C SER A 247 -8.95 -3.61 1.92
N LEU A 248 -9.73 -3.74 0.83
CA LEU A 248 -9.51 -2.98 -0.39
C LEU A 248 -10.63 -1.93 -0.52
N PRO A 249 -10.34 -0.63 -0.38
CA PRO A 249 -11.34 0.41 -0.56
C PRO A 249 -11.75 0.57 -2.03
N ALA A 250 -12.85 1.29 -2.27
CA ALA A 250 -13.23 1.71 -3.62
C ALA A 250 -12.04 2.42 -4.30
N TYR A 251 -11.80 2.10 -5.57
CA TYR A 251 -10.75 2.74 -6.38
C TYR A 251 -9.31 2.58 -5.82
N ALA A 252 -9.03 1.52 -5.04
CA ALA A 252 -7.72 1.26 -4.43
C ALA A 252 -6.51 1.31 -5.39
N PHE A 253 -6.73 1.10 -6.69
CA PHE A 253 -5.70 1.08 -7.72
C PHE A 253 -5.96 2.06 -8.88
N GLU A 254 -6.71 3.13 -8.64
CA GLU A 254 -7.09 4.08 -9.70
C GLU A 254 -5.91 4.77 -10.39
N ASN A 255 -4.82 5.00 -9.66
CA ASN A 255 -3.62 5.63 -10.20
C ASN A 255 -2.73 4.66 -10.99
N ALA A 256 -3.11 3.38 -11.10
CA ALA A 256 -2.40 2.38 -11.88
C ALA A 256 -3.33 1.72 -12.94
N PRO A 257 -3.81 2.49 -13.93
CA PRO A 257 -4.88 2.05 -14.85
C PRO A 257 -4.46 0.93 -15.82
N ARG A 258 -3.15 0.70 -16.01
CA ARG A 258 -2.61 -0.32 -16.93
C ARG A 258 -2.17 -1.62 -16.23
N LEU A 259 -2.50 -1.79 -14.95
CA LEU A 259 -2.18 -3.00 -14.21
C LEU A 259 -2.67 -4.24 -14.94
N LYS A 260 -1.76 -5.20 -15.11
CA LYS A 260 -2.01 -6.52 -15.70
C LYS A 260 -1.93 -7.63 -14.67
N SER A 261 -1.02 -7.52 -13.70
CA SER A 261 -0.81 -8.52 -12.66
C SER A 261 -0.88 -7.85 -11.29
N LEU A 262 -1.83 -8.31 -10.46
CA LEU A 262 -2.01 -7.83 -9.10
C LEU A 262 -1.93 -9.00 -8.13
N PHE A 263 -0.96 -8.96 -7.24
CA PHE A 263 -0.74 -10.00 -6.23
C PHE A 263 -1.02 -9.46 -4.83
N LEU A 264 -2.01 -10.07 -4.17
CA LEU A 264 -2.47 -9.74 -2.82
C LEU A 264 -2.56 -11.01 -1.94
N HIS A 265 -1.96 -12.11 -2.38
CA HIS A 265 -2.01 -13.37 -1.63
C HIS A 265 -1.27 -13.30 -0.31
N GLY A 266 -1.73 -14.06 0.68
CA GLY A 266 -1.07 -14.12 1.99
C GLY A 266 -1.23 -12.83 2.81
N ASN A 267 -2.23 -12.01 2.50
CA ASN A 267 -2.66 -10.88 3.32
C ASN A 267 -3.75 -11.34 4.30
N THR A 268 -4.40 -10.37 4.97
CA THR A 268 -5.49 -10.60 5.92
C THR A 268 -6.81 -10.02 5.42
N LEU A 269 -7.01 -9.97 4.10
CA LEU A 269 -8.18 -9.34 3.49
C LEU A 269 -9.48 -9.98 3.99
N LYS A 270 -10.37 -9.16 4.53
CA LYS A 270 -11.74 -9.53 4.95
C LYS A 270 -12.80 -8.86 4.08
N HIS A 271 -12.50 -7.68 3.55
CA HIS A 271 -13.43 -6.87 2.77
C HIS A 271 -12.79 -6.39 1.46
N VAL A 272 -13.54 -6.49 0.38
CA VAL A 272 -13.18 -5.91 -0.92
C VAL A 272 -14.38 -5.11 -1.39
N ASP A 273 -14.20 -3.81 -1.56
CA ASP A 273 -15.23 -2.94 -2.11
C ASP A 273 -15.59 -3.37 -3.53
N VAL A 274 -16.88 -3.30 -3.89
CA VAL A 274 -17.38 -3.69 -5.22
C VAL A 274 -16.72 -2.89 -6.36
N ASN A 275 -16.23 -1.68 -6.06
CA ASN A 275 -15.54 -0.79 -6.99
C ASN A 275 -14.00 -0.80 -6.85
N ALA A 276 -13.42 -1.69 -6.03
CA ALA A 276 -11.96 -1.73 -5.81
C ALA A 276 -11.16 -1.84 -7.11
N PHE A 277 -11.67 -2.59 -8.10
CA PHE A 277 -11.02 -2.82 -9.40
C PHE A 277 -11.64 -2.04 -10.58
N ARG A 278 -12.51 -1.07 -10.31
CA ARG A 278 -13.35 -0.41 -11.34
C ARG A 278 -12.55 0.20 -12.50
N ASN A 279 -11.35 0.69 -12.22
CA ASN A 279 -10.48 1.35 -13.21
C ASN A 279 -9.42 0.41 -13.82
N ASN A 280 -9.32 -0.86 -13.38
CA ASN A 280 -8.21 -1.76 -13.72
C ASN A 280 -8.63 -2.85 -14.72
N LYS A 281 -9.24 -2.43 -15.83
CA LYS A 281 -9.80 -3.31 -16.88
C LYS A 281 -8.74 -4.19 -17.58
N ALA A 282 -7.47 -3.82 -17.47
CA ALA A 282 -6.35 -4.50 -18.11
C ALA A 282 -5.79 -5.68 -17.29
N ILE A 283 -6.31 -5.93 -16.07
CA ILE A 283 -5.85 -7.02 -15.23
C ILE A 283 -6.08 -8.36 -15.93
N VAL A 284 -5.02 -9.13 -16.11
CA VAL A 284 -5.02 -10.50 -16.63
C VAL A 284 -4.84 -11.51 -15.50
N LYS A 285 -4.16 -11.13 -14.42
CA LYS A 285 -3.92 -11.99 -13.26
C LYS A 285 -4.24 -11.24 -11.96
N LEU A 286 -5.22 -11.73 -11.22
CA LEU A 286 -5.60 -11.24 -9.90
C LEU A 286 -5.42 -12.37 -8.88
N GLU A 287 -4.54 -12.17 -7.91
CA GLU A 287 -4.19 -13.19 -6.93
C GLU A 287 -4.62 -12.75 -5.53
N LEU A 288 -5.72 -13.34 -5.05
CA LEU A 288 -6.38 -13.05 -3.77
C LEU A 288 -6.37 -14.28 -2.84
N SER A 289 -5.64 -15.34 -3.17
CA SER A 289 -5.60 -16.56 -2.36
C SER A 289 -4.93 -16.33 -1.00
N LYS A 290 -5.13 -17.26 -0.05
CA LYS A 290 -4.51 -17.19 1.29
C LYS A 290 -4.84 -15.87 2.00
N ASN A 291 -6.11 -15.49 1.99
CA ASN A 291 -6.65 -14.34 2.70
C ASN A 291 -7.73 -14.80 3.69
N SER A 292 -8.53 -13.89 4.24
CA SER A 292 -9.61 -14.18 5.19
C SER A 292 -10.99 -13.75 4.66
N LEU A 293 -11.17 -13.80 3.33
CA LEU A 293 -12.44 -13.41 2.70
C LEU A 293 -13.51 -14.46 3.02
N GLN A 294 -14.68 -13.98 3.43
CA GLN A 294 -15.86 -14.82 3.66
C GLN A 294 -16.91 -14.65 2.56
N THR A 295 -17.00 -13.46 1.97
CA THR A 295 -17.94 -13.14 0.91
C THR A 295 -17.35 -12.08 -0.02
N LEU A 296 -17.98 -11.91 -1.18
CA LEU A 296 -17.72 -10.83 -2.11
C LEU A 296 -19.07 -10.33 -2.65
N SER A 297 -19.19 -9.02 -2.86
CA SER A 297 -20.37 -8.44 -3.49
C SER A 297 -20.44 -8.85 -4.96
N ASN A 298 -21.64 -9.17 -5.44
CA ASN A 298 -21.86 -9.38 -6.86
C ASN A 298 -21.43 -8.12 -7.64
N GLY A 299 -20.70 -8.31 -8.74
CA GLY A 299 -20.14 -7.22 -9.53
C GLY A 299 -18.71 -6.81 -9.15
N THR A 300 -18.11 -7.36 -8.08
CA THR A 300 -16.70 -7.05 -7.69
C THR A 300 -15.72 -7.24 -8.86
N PHE A 301 -15.96 -8.25 -9.71
CA PHE A 301 -15.12 -8.55 -10.87
C PHE A 301 -15.69 -8.05 -12.20
N SER A 302 -16.78 -7.28 -12.19
CA SER A 302 -17.50 -6.86 -13.42
C SER A 302 -16.67 -5.99 -14.37
N ALA A 303 -15.71 -5.25 -13.84
CA ALA A 303 -14.80 -4.42 -14.63
C ALA A 303 -13.62 -5.20 -15.24
N LEU A 304 -13.35 -6.41 -14.75
CA LEU A 304 -12.24 -7.23 -15.21
C LEU A 304 -12.54 -7.83 -16.58
N SER A 305 -11.48 -8.10 -17.35
CA SER A 305 -11.63 -8.78 -18.63
C SER A 305 -12.13 -10.21 -18.42
N GLN A 306 -12.92 -10.74 -19.33
CA GLN A 306 -13.26 -12.17 -19.34
C GLN A 306 -12.04 -13.08 -19.49
N LYS A 307 -10.87 -12.56 -19.86
CA LYS A 307 -9.60 -13.31 -19.95
C LYS A 307 -8.81 -13.32 -18.64
N SER A 308 -9.31 -12.69 -17.58
CA SER A 308 -8.61 -12.56 -16.31
C SER A 308 -8.62 -13.88 -15.54
N THR A 309 -7.46 -14.35 -15.08
CA THR A 309 -7.33 -15.45 -14.12
C THR A 309 -7.40 -14.88 -12.70
N ILE A 310 -8.31 -15.41 -11.87
CA ILE A 310 -8.55 -14.93 -10.50
C ILE A 310 -8.28 -16.07 -9.52
N PHE A 311 -7.28 -15.95 -8.67
CA PHE A 311 -6.95 -16.97 -7.68
C PHE A 311 -7.65 -16.62 -6.36
N LEU A 312 -8.58 -17.48 -5.92
CA LEU A 312 -9.41 -17.27 -4.72
C LEU A 312 -9.24 -18.35 -3.64
N GLY A 313 -8.35 -19.32 -3.88
CA GLY A 313 -8.13 -20.45 -2.98
C GLY A 313 -7.68 -20.04 -1.58
N THR A 314 -7.84 -20.93 -0.60
CA THR A 314 -7.40 -20.69 0.79
C THR A 314 -7.96 -19.37 1.35
N ASN A 315 -9.27 -19.18 1.22
CA ASN A 315 -10.05 -18.17 1.92
C ASN A 315 -11.09 -18.88 2.81
N ASN A 316 -11.90 -18.13 3.54
CA ASN A 316 -12.86 -18.66 4.51
C ASN A 316 -14.31 -18.48 4.01
N TRP A 317 -14.57 -18.94 2.78
CA TRP A 317 -15.81 -18.65 2.06
C TRP A 317 -17.07 -19.17 2.79
N ASN A 318 -17.99 -18.26 3.07
CA ASN A 318 -19.31 -18.60 3.59
C ASN A 318 -20.23 -19.02 2.43
N CYS A 319 -20.41 -20.32 2.25
CA CYS A 319 -21.13 -20.91 1.13
C CYS A 319 -22.66 -20.90 1.32
N GLU A 320 -23.20 -19.70 1.47
CA GLU A 320 -24.64 -19.44 1.54
C GLU A 320 -25.15 -18.86 0.22
N CYS A 321 -26.47 -18.75 0.08
CA CYS A 321 -27.12 -18.31 -1.14
C CYS A 321 -26.70 -16.90 -1.61
N THR A 322 -26.18 -16.06 -0.70
CA THR A 322 -25.61 -14.74 -1.04
C THR A 322 -24.33 -14.83 -1.88
N LEU A 323 -23.59 -15.94 -1.79
CA LEU A 323 -22.37 -16.20 -2.55
C LEU A 323 -22.62 -17.04 -3.81
N GLN A 324 -23.90 -17.36 -4.11
CA GLN A 324 -24.27 -18.19 -5.26
C GLN A 324 -23.73 -17.64 -6.59
N TRP A 325 -23.70 -16.31 -6.77
CA TRP A 325 -23.14 -15.70 -7.98
C TRP A 325 -21.66 -16.06 -8.22
N LEU A 326 -20.88 -16.22 -7.14
CA LEU A 326 -19.47 -16.57 -7.22
C LEU A 326 -19.31 -18.06 -7.52
N LYS A 327 -20.19 -18.90 -6.97
CA LYS A 327 -20.29 -20.31 -7.37
C LYS A 327 -20.65 -20.42 -8.86
N ASP A 328 -21.65 -19.69 -9.34
CA ASP A 328 -22.03 -19.69 -10.75
C ASP A 328 -20.88 -19.24 -11.64
N LEU A 329 -20.16 -18.17 -11.24
CA LEU A 329 -18.95 -17.72 -11.95
C LEU A 329 -17.87 -18.80 -11.99
N TYR A 330 -17.60 -19.46 -10.86
CA TYR A 330 -16.65 -20.56 -10.73
C TYR A 330 -17.01 -21.77 -11.60
N MET A 331 -18.30 -22.11 -11.71
CA MET A 331 -18.77 -23.24 -12.49
C MET A 331 -18.91 -22.94 -13.98
N ALA A 332 -19.26 -21.71 -14.36
CA ALA A 332 -19.67 -21.37 -15.72
C ALA A 332 -18.53 -20.99 -16.65
N TYR A 333 -17.38 -20.52 -16.14
CA TYR A 333 -16.39 -19.86 -16.99
C TYR A 333 -15.02 -20.55 -16.95
N GLU A 334 -14.66 -21.22 -18.05
CA GLU A 334 -13.26 -21.50 -18.38
C GLU A 334 -12.46 -20.20 -18.59
N SER A 335 -13.10 -19.06 -18.91
CA SER A 335 -12.42 -17.82 -19.30
C SER A 335 -11.96 -16.96 -18.10
N VAL A 336 -12.77 -16.85 -17.04
CA VAL A 336 -12.32 -16.39 -15.72
C VAL A 336 -11.77 -17.60 -14.99
N HIS A 337 -10.50 -17.92 -15.23
CA HIS A 337 -9.85 -19.07 -14.64
C HIS A 337 -9.75 -18.85 -13.13
N ILE A 338 -10.76 -19.30 -12.37
CA ILE A 338 -10.61 -19.48 -10.94
C ILE A 338 -9.77 -20.73 -10.74
N ASN A 339 -8.50 -20.53 -10.41
CA ASN A 339 -7.54 -21.60 -10.35
C ASN A 339 -7.53 -22.24 -8.95
N GLY A 340 -7.71 -23.56 -8.93
CA GLY A 340 -7.74 -24.37 -7.72
C GLY A 340 -9.15 -24.52 -7.15
N SER A 341 -9.37 -25.62 -6.44
CA SER A 341 -10.67 -25.92 -5.84
C SER A 341 -10.96 -24.98 -4.67
N LEU A 342 -12.14 -24.35 -4.70
CA LEU A 342 -12.62 -23.52 -3.61
C LEU A 342 -13.32 -24.38 -2.55
N ARG A 343 -13.06 -24.07 -1.28
CA ARG A 343 -13.63 -24.75 -0.12
C ARG A 343 -14.48 -23.79 0.69
N CYS A 344 -15.58 -24.30 1.21
CA CYS A 344 -16.44 -23.59 2.15
C CYS A 344 -15.82 -23.63 3.56
N GLU A 345 -16.05 -22.59 4.35
CA GLU A 345 -15.67 -22.53 5.76
C GLU A 345 -16.26 -23.70 6.55
N GLN A 346 -17.53 -24.04 6.28
CA GLN A 346 -18.24 -25.14 6.94
C GLN A 346 -17.80 -26.53 6.43
N GLY A 347 -16.87 -26.58 5.48
CA GLY A 347 -16.43 -27.80 4.81
C GLY A 347 -17.15 -28.06 3.49
N GLY A 348 -16.56 -28.92 2.65
CA GLY A 348 -17.03 -29.21 1.30
C GLY A 348 -16.40 -28.31 0.23
N LEU A 349 -16.43 -28.78 -1.02
CA LEU A 349 -16.01 -28.00 -2.19
C LEU A 349 -17.18 -27.15 -2.69
N PHE A 350 -16.89 -26.03 -3.33
CA PHE A 350 -17.92 -25.17 -3.97
C PHE A 350 -18.82 -25.98 -4.92
N GLU A 351 -18.26 -26.97 -5.60
CA GLU A 351 -18.95 -27.86 -6.56
C GLU A 351 -20.01 -28.73 -5.85
N ASP A 352 -19.65 -29.25 -4.67
CA ASP A 352 -20.43 -30.26 -3.95
C ASP A 352 -21.52 -29.65 -3.05
N VAL A 353 -21.28 -28.45 -2.52
CA VAL A 353 -22.18 -27.82 -1.55
C VAL A 353 -23.30 -27.08 -2.29
N ASP A 354 -24.55 -27.42 -2.01
CA ASP A 354 -25.70 -26.63 -2.46
C ASP A 354 -25.89 -25.43 -1.54
N PHE A 355 -25.50 -24.24 -2.02
CA PHE A 355 -25.52 -23.00 -1.24
C PHE A 355 -26.95 -22.55 -0.87
N CYS A 356 -27.98 -23.06 -1.56
CA CYS A 356 -29.37 -22.67 -1.36
C CYS A 356 -30.29 -23.86 -0.94
N SER A 357 -29.73 -25.00 -0.53
CA SER A 357 -30.44 -26.27 -0.21
C SER A 357 -31.47 -26.22 0.94
N ARG A 358 -31.55 -25.14 1.72
CA ARG A 358 -32.54 -24.97 2.81
C ARG A 358 -33.78 -24.14 2.43
N SER A 359 -34.05 -23.90 1.15
CA SER A 359 -35.19 -23.07 0.72
C SER A 359 -36.55 -23.81 0.70
N ASN A 360 -36.89 -24.54 1.76
CA ASN A 360 -38.28 -24.84 2.13
C ASN A 360 -38.70 -24.15 3.43
N ASP A 361 -37.82 -23.35 4.03
CA ASP A 361 -38.23 -22.29 4.95
C ASP A 361 -38.22 -20.94 4.21
N ASN A 362 -39.21 -20.13 4.57
CA ASN A 362 -39.57 -18.78 4.11
C ASN A 362 -38.39 -17.80 3.83
N PRO A 363 -38.63 -16.73 3.04
CA PRO A 363 -37.61 -16.03 2.26
C PRO A 363 -36.53 -15.33 3.11
N LEU A 364 -35.27 -15.60 2.74
CA LEU A 364 -34.08 -14.73 2.76
C LEU A 364 -33.86 -13.88 4.02
N HIS A 365 -32.99 -14.39 4.90
CA HIS A 365 -32.25 -13.58 5.87
C HIS A 365 -31.40 -12.52 5.13
N TYR A 366 -31.80 -11.25 5.18
CA TYR A 366 -30.97 -10.12 4.80
C TYR A 366 -30.13 -9.69 6.00
N SER A 367 -28.80 -9.70 5.89
CA SER A 367 -27.94 -9.10 6.92
C SER A 367 -27.80 -7.59 6.66
N THR A 368 -27.97 -6.80 7.71
CA THR A 368 -27.98 -5.33 7.72
C THR A 368 -26.57 -4.70 7.67
N MET A 369 -25.59 -5.38 7.09
CA MET A 369 -24.16 -5.01 7.25
C MET A 369 -23.57 -4.12 6.14
N ASN A 370 -24.31 -3.81 5.06
CA ASN A 370 -23.82 -3.01 3.92
C ASN A 370 -24.76 -1.86 3.51
N CYS A 371 -25.32 -1.11 4.45
CA CYS A 371 -26.09 0.08 4.10
C CYS A 371 -25.22 1.33 4.27
N GLU A 372 -24.90 2.02 3.17
CA GLU A 372 -24.20 3.29 3.20
C GLU A 372 -25.17 4.47 3.10
N THR A 373 -24.87 5.54 3.82
CA THR A 373 -25.59 6.81 3.80
C THR A 373 -25.21 7.62 2.56
N SER A 374 -26.19 8.08 1.80
CA SER A 374 -26.00 9.22 0.89
C SER A 374 -27.02 10.30 1.23
N SER A 375 -26.52 11.49 1.57
CA SER A 375 -27.32 12.71 1.62
C SER A 375 -26.71 13.77 0.72
N THR A 376 -27.61 14.62 0.21
CA THR A 376 -27.49 15.88 -0.56
C THR A 376 -27.94 15.83 -2.03
N ALA A 377 -29.14 16.38 -2.33
CA ALA A 377 -29.29 17.74 -2.89
C ALA A 377 -30.69 18.05 -3.47
N SER A 378 -31.20 19.23 -3.08
CA SER A 378 -32.06 20.20 -3.81
C SER A 378 -33.48 19.84 -4.31
N SER A 379 -34.37 20.82 -4.12
CA SER A 379 -35.80 20.84 -4.43
C SER A 379 -36.14 20.58 -5.91
N GLN A 380 -37.01 19.62 -6.16
CA GLN A 380 -37.61 19.36 -7.47
C GLN A 380 -39.09 18.96 -7.34
N SER A 381 -39.83 19.12 -8.43
CA SER A 381 -41.29 18.97 -8.55
C SER A 381 -41.76 17.54 -8.23
N VAL A 382 -42.88 17.46 -7.50
CA VAL A 382 -43.47 16.21 -6.97
C VAL A 382 -44.78 15.92 -7.70
N GLU A 383 -44.93 14.73 -8.30
CA GLU A 383 -46.16 14.33 -9.00
C GLU A 383 -47.11 13.45 -8.15
N SER A 384 -46.58 12.65 -7.22
CA SER A 384 -47.41 11.79 -6.37
C SER A 384 -46.88 11.70 -4.95
N VAL A 385 -47.79 11.84 -3.98
CA VAL A 385 -47.50 11.81 -2.55
C VAL A 385 -48.25 10.65 -1.92
N HIS A 386 -47.53 9.68 -1.38
CA HIS A 386 -48.12 8.51 -0.70
C HIS A 386 -47.72 8.51 0.77
N SER A 387 -48.67 8.29 1.69
CA SER A 387 -48.39 8.16 3.11
C SER A 387 -48.62 6.73 3.57
N VAL A 388 -47.57 6.04 3.97
CA VAL A 388 -47.60 4.65 4.45
C VAL A 388 -47.40 4.65 5.96
N ARG A 389 -48.26 3.94 6.70
CA ARG A 389 -48.00 3.67 8.12
C ARG A 389 -47.23 2.36 8.25
N VAL A 390 -46.16 2.39 9.03
CA VAL A 390 -45.24 1.28 9.22
C VAL A 390 -45.15 0.99 10.72
N THR A 391 -45.16 -0.29 11.08
CA THR A 391 -45.02 -0.75 12.47
C THR A 391 -43.84 -1.72 12.60
N ILE A 392 -42.87 -1.36 13.45
CA ILE A 392 -41.74 -2.20 13.84
C ILE A 392 -41.67 -2.27 15.36
N GLN A 393 -41.63 -3.47 15.94
CA GLN A 393 -41.51 -3.67 17.40
C GLN A 393 -42.50 -2.80 18.24
N ASN A 394 -43.73 -2.63 17.75
CA ASN A 394 -44.80 -1.79 18.34
C ASN A 394 -44.58 -0.26 18.25
N ILE A 395 -43.56 0.20 17.52
CA ILE A 395 -43.37 1.61 17.16
C ILE A 395 -44.10 1.88 15.85
N ASN A 396 -45.05 2.81 15.87
CA ASN A 396 -45.79 3.25 14.68
C ASN A 396 -45.20 4.56 14.16
N PHE A 397 -44.79 4.56 12.90
CA PHE A 397 -44.26 5.75 12.23
C PHE A 397 -44.81 5.83 10.81
N SER A 398 -44.68 6.98 10.16
CA SER A 398 -45.22 7.21 8.82
C SER A 398 -44.09 7.48 7.83
N LEU A 399 -44.20 6.91 6.63
CA LEU A 399 -43.33 7.22 5.49
C LEU A 399 -44.15 7.98 4.46
N LYS A 400 -43.69 9.17 4.09
CA LYS A 400 -44.24 9.94 2.98
C LYS A 400 -43.32 9.78 1.78
N VAL A 401 -43.82 9.14 0.72
CA VAL A 401 -43.05 8.82 -0.49
C VAL A 401 -43.44 9.81 -1.60
N GLU A 402 -42.44 10.43 -2.20
CA GLU A 402 -42.54 11.44 -3.27
C GLU A 402 -41.68 10.98 -4.47
N GLU A 403 -42.30 10.69 -5.61
CA GLU A 403 -41.57 10.40 -6.86
C GLU A 403 -41.10 11.72 -7.50
N LEU A 404 -39.81 11.79 -7.84
CA LEU A 404 -39.16 12.95 -8.46
C LEU A 404 -38.88 12.64 -9.93
N GLU A 405 -39.27 13.55 -10.84
CA GLU A 405 -39.06 13.42 -12.28
C GLU A 405 -37.61 13.69 -12.72
N THR A 406 -36.65 12.96 -12.16
CA THR A 406 -35.23 13.03 -12.55
C THR A 406 -34.88 11.94 -13.57
N GLU A 407 -33.79 12.16 -14.32
CA GLU A 407 -33.12 11.15 -15.14
C GLU A 407 -31.73 10.92 -14.53
N PRO A 408 -31.45 9.81 -13.81
CA PRO A 408 -32.32 8.65 -13.57
C PRO A 408 -33.42 8.92 -12.52
N LEU A 409 -34.51 8.14 -12.55
CA LEU A 409 -35.67 8.32 -11.66
C LEU A 409 -35.25 8.28 -10.19
N GLN A 410 -35.77 9.23 -9.41
CA GLN A 410 -35.54 9.31 -7.96
C GLN A 410 -36.84 9.23 -7.17
N VAL A 411 -36.76 8.62 -6.00
CA VAL A 411 -37.84 8.59 -5.01
C VAL A 411 -37.31 9.19 -3.72
N LYS A 412 -38.04 10.17 -3.19
CA LYS A 412 -37.79 10.80 -1.91
C LYS A 412 -38.73 10.23 -0.86
N ILE A 413 -38.20 9.80 0.28
CA ILE A 413 -38.95 9.21 1.39
C ILE A 413 -38.72 10.07 2.62
N VAL A 414 -39.80 10.65 3.16
CA VAL A 414 -39.80 11.45 4.39
C VAL A 414 -40.34 10.61 5.54
N ILE A 415 -39.60 10.55 6.63
CA ILE A 415 -39.85 9.69 7.79
C ILE A 415 -40.44 10.53 8.92
N GLY A 416 -41.66 10.21 9.36
CA GLY A 416 -42.36 10.92 10.44
C GLY A 416 -42.52 10.05 11.69
N ASN A 417 -42.23 10.61 12.86
CA ASN A 417 -42.45 10.00 14.19
C ASN A 417 -41.66 8.69 14.49
N LEU A 418 -40.50 8.47 13.86
CA LEU A 418 -39.60 7.38 14.26
C LEU A 418 -38.64 7.84 15.38
N SER A 419 -38.89 7.39 16.61
CA SER A 419 -38.06 7.63 17.80
C SER A 419 -36.94 6.58 17.94
N ASN A 420 -35.71 7.02 18.25
CA ASN A 420 -34.50 6.18 18.36
C ASN A 420 -34.11 5.48 17.03
N ARG A 421 -33.51 6.25 16.12
CA ARG A 421 -33.27 5.83 14.72
C ARG A 421 -32.05 4.95 14.52
N ASP A 422 -31.16 4.89 15.50
CA ASP A 422 -29.93 4.13 15.39
C ASP A 422 -30.22 2.64 15.15
N GLY A 423 -29.66 2.14 14.05
CA GLY A 423 -29.78 0.75 13.63
C GLY A 423 -31.07 0.41 12.88
N HIS A 424 -31.84 1.37 12.36
CA HIS A 424 -32.94 1.09 11.41
C HIS A 424 -32.49 1.28 9.96
N PHE A 425 -32.90 0.37 9.08
CA PHE A 425 -32.55 0.33 7.67
C PHE A 425 -33.81 0.28 6.82
N LEU A 426 -33.80 0.98 5.70
CA LEU A 426 -34.75 0.78 4.63
C LEU A 426 -34.09 -0.03 3.53
N MET A 427 -34.65 -1.18 3.20
CA MET A 427 -34.21 -2.06 2.13
C MET A 427 -35.26 -2.11 1.03
N TRP A 428 -34.84 -2.24 -0.23
CA TRP A 428 -35.76 -2.42 -1.34
C TRP A 428 -35.26 -3.40 -2.38
N PHE A 429 -36.18 -4.01 -3.12
CA PHE A 429 -35.89 -4.82 -4.29
C PHE A 429 -37.02 -4.73 -5.32
N LYS A 430 -36.69 -4.86 -6.60
CA LYS A 430 -37.68 -4.92 -7.68
C LYS A 430 -38.43 -6.26 -7.60
N SER A 431 -39.76 -6.22 -7.67
CA SER A 431 -40.62 -7.38 -7.38
C SER A 431 -40.51 -8.50 -8.42
N ASP A 432 -40.23 -8.17 -9.67
CA ASP A 432 -40.01 -9.10 -10.79
C ASP A 432 -38.52 -9.51 -10.95
N ASN A 433 -37.60 -8.69 -10.46
CA ASN A 433 -36.17 -8.94 -10.53
C ASN A 433 -35.46 -8.54 -9.22
N LYS A 434 -35.34 -9.48 -8.29
CA LYS A 434 -34.73 -9.25 -6.97
C LYS A 434 -33.24 -8.90 -7.00
N SER A 435 -32.58 -8.99 -8.16
CA SER A 435 -31.18 -8.52 -8.34
C SER A 435 -31.06 -7.00 -8.42
N ALA A 436 -32.14 -6.28 -8.76
CA ALA A 436 -32.23 -4.83 -8.65
C ALA A 436 -32.72 -4.48 -7.23
N ASN A 437 -31.78 -4.29 -6.31
CA ASN A 437 -32.04 -4.04 -4.89
C ASN A 437 -31.10 -2.97 -4.31
N GLY A 438 -31.39 -2.53 -3.09
CA GLY A 438 -30.53 -1.62 -2.34
C GLY A 438 -30.97 -1.47 -0.88
N CYS A 439 -30.16 -0.76 -0.10
CA CYS A 439 -30.52 -0.39 1.26
C CYS A 439 -29.88 0.92 1.71
N VAL A 440 -30.45 1.54 2.74
CA VAL A 440 -29.98 2.80 3.31
C VAL A 440 -30.30 2.86 4.80
N ILE A 441 -29.39 3.43 5.59
CA ILE A 441 -29.60 3.62 7.03
C ILE A 441 -30.50 4.84 7.27
N LEU A 442 -31.48 4.72 8.15
CA LEU A 442 -32.45 5.77 8.46
C LEU A 442 -31.94 6.79 9.48
N HIS A 443 -30.79 7.43 9.23
CA HIS A 443 -30.24 8.45 10.13
C HIS A 443 -30.92 9.82 10.00
N GLU A 444 -31.39 10.18 8.80
CA GLU A 444 -32.02 11.47 8.50
C GLU A 444 -33.55 11.37 8.38
N ASP A 445 -34.26 12.50 8.43
CA ASP A 445 -35.72 12.58 8.19
C ASP A 445 -36.09 12.30 6.73
N VAL A 446 -35.14 12.40 5.82
CA VAL A 446 -35.37 12.31 4.39
C VAL A 446 -34.33 11.40 3.76
N VAL A 447 -34.78 10.49 2.90
CA VAL A 447 -33.95 9.55 2.16
C VAL A 447 -34.24 9.70 0.67
N TYR A 448 -33.20 9.73 -0.16
CA TYR A 448 -33.31 9.74 -1.62
C TYR A 448 -32.83 8.41 -2.18
N ILE A 449 -33.64 7.83 -3.08
CA ILE A 449 -33.33 6.57 -3.76
C ILE A 449 -33.28 6.86 -5.25
N SER A 450 -32.12 6.68 -5.85
CA SER A 450 -31.87 6.91 -7.27
C SER A 450 -31.79 5.61 -8.06
N ASN A 451 -31.79 5.71 -9.40
CA ASN A 451 -31.62 4.59 -10.33
C ASN A 451 -32.77 3.57 -10.30
N LEU A 452 -33.99 4.01 -9.98
CA LEU A 452 -35.16 3.16 -10.12
C LEU A 452 -35.63 3.12 -11.57
N GLU A 453 -36.13 1.98 -12.02
CA GLU A 453 -36.75 1.83 -13.34
C GLU A 453 -38.17 2.38 -13.28
N ARG A 454 -38.63 3.02 -14.37
CA ARG A 454 -40.04 3.43 -14.51
C ARG A 454 -40.94 2.20 -14.74
N ASN A 455 -42.24 2.33 -14.46
CA ASN A 455 -43.26 1.29 -14.65
C ASN A 455 -42.93 -0.03 -13.92
N SER A 456 -42.26 0.06 -12.77
CA SER A 456 -41.70 -1.09 -12.07
C SER A 456 -42.16 -1.13 -10.63
N THR A 457 -42.51 -2.32 -10.14
CA THR A 457 -42.90 -2.50 -8.75
C THR A 457 -41.70 -2.85 -7.91
N TYR A 458 -41.55 -2.14 -6.80
CA TYR A 458 -40.53 -2.34 -5.79
C TYR A 458 -41.19 -2.67 -4.46
N THR A 459 -40.57 -3.58 -3.71
CA THR A 459 -40.95 -3.90 -2.34
C THR A 459 -39.96 -3.27 -1.39
N PHE A 460 -40.45 -2.46 -0.46
CA PHE A 460 -39.67 -1.76 0.55
C PHE A 460 -39.91 -2.37 1.93
N ASN A 461 -38.84 -2.57 2.69
CA ASN A 461 -38.86 -3.17 4.01
C ASN A 461 -38.07 -2.30 4.97
N VAL A 462 -38.66 -1.98 6.13
CA VAL A 462 -37.89 -1.37 7.22
C VAL A 462 -37.49 -2.47 8.20
N ILE A 463 -36.19 -2.56 8.51
CA ILE A 463 -35.61 -3.60 9.36
C ILE A 463 -34.61 -3.00 10.36
N ARG A 464 -34.40 -3.65 11.50
CA ARG A 464 -33.38 -3.25 12.48
C ARG A 464 -32.09 -4.09 12.37
N GLN A 465 -30.95 -3.56 12.81
CA GLN A 465 -29.59 -4.16 12.68
C GLN A 465 -29.44 -5.61 13.19
N ASN A 466 -30.33 -6.02 14.08
CA ASN A 466 -30.30 -7.35 14.71
C ASN A 466 -31.57 -8.16 14.40
N GLU A 467 -32.42 -7.67 13.50
CA GLU A 467 -33.60 -8.40 13.05
C GLU A 467 -33.27 -9.23 11.82
N THR A 468 -33.73 -10.47 11.86
CA THR A 468 -33.53 -11.46 10.81
C THR A 468 -34.79 -11.75 10.00
N LEU A 469 -35.94 -11.25 10.48
CA LEU A 469 -37.26 -11.44 9.90
C LEU A 469 -37.91 -10.08 9.69
N VAL A 470 -38.53 -9.90 8.53
CA VAL A 470 -39.28 -8.69 8.21
C VAL A 470 -40.74 -8.88 8.56
N SER A 471 -41.28 -7.97 9.38
CA SER A 471 -42.71 -7.94 9.69
C SER A 471 -43.52 -7.51 8.47
N PRO A 472 -44.66 -8.15 8.13
CA PRO A 472 -45.56 -7.66 7.07
C PRO A 472 -46.06 -6.24 7.32
N LYS A 473 -46.14 -5.81 8.59
CA LYS A 473 -46.49 -4.43 8.97
C LYS A 473 -45.34 -3.43 8.78
N ALA A 474 -44.15 -3.93 8.48
CA ALA A 474 -42.94 -3.17 8.19
C ALA A 474 -42.62 -3.10 6.67
N THR A 475 -43.50 -3.64 5.82
CA THR A 475 -43.30 -3.75 4.37
C THR A 475 -44.35 -2.97 3.61
N PHE A 476 -43.96 -2.33 2.50
CA PHE A 476 -44.88 -1.72 1.54
C PHE A 476 -44.40 -1.88 0.10
N GLY A 477 -45.35 -1.88 -0.84
CA GLY A 477 -45.07 -1.87 -2.28
C GLY A 477 -45.15 -0.47 -2.86
N LEU A 478 -44.28 -0.16 -3.81
CA LEU A 478 -44.32 1.06 -4.62
C LEU A 478 -44.16 0.69 -6.08
N THR A 479 -45.11 1.07 -6.93
CA THR A 479 -44.97 0.98 -8.38
C THR A 479 -44.59 2.36 -8.91
N THR A 480 -43.40 2.47 -9.49
CA THR A 480 -42.92 3.71 -10.11
C THR A 480 -43.73 4.00 -11.36
N ASN A 481 -44.32 5.18 -11.43
CA ASN A 481 -45.10 5.70 -12.56
C ASN A 481 -46.09 4.71 -13.25
N LEU A 482 -47.30 4.61 -12.71
CA LEU A 482 -48.53 4.54 -13.51
C LEU A 482 -49.45 5.62 -12.95
N SER A 483 -49.79 6.61 -13.77
CA SER A 483 -50.71 7.71 -13.45
C SER A 483 -51.83 7.27 -12.50
N GLY A 484 -51.69 7.61 -11.21
CA GLY A 484 -52.63 7.31 -10.14
C GLY A 484 -53.04 5.83 -9.99
N SER A 485 -52.16 4.96 -9.48
CA SER A 485 -52.55 3.56 -9.17
C SER A 485 -52.56 3.24 -7.68
N LYS A 486 -53.80 3.14 -7.19
CA LYS A 486 -54.37 2.54 -5.96
C LYS A 486 -53.48 1.59 -5.13
N GLU A 487 -53.61 1.74 -3.80
CA GLU A 487 -53.26 0.73 -2.79
C GLU A 487 -53.68 -0.67 -3.26
N ARG A 488 -52.73 -1.58 -3.34
CA ARG A 488 -52.99 -2.98 -3.05
C ARG A 488 -52.22 -3.31 -1.78
N GLY A 489 -52.92 -3.20 -0.65
CA GLY A 489 -52.50 -3.86 0.58
C GLY A 489 -52.42 -5.37 0.31
N PHE A 490 -51.41 -5.99 0.93
CA PHE A 490 -50.99 -7.38 0.81
C PHE A 490 -52.04 -8.41 0.41
#